data_AF-A0A522M217-F1
#
_entry.id   AF-A0A522M217-F1
#
_cell.length_a   1.000
_cell.length_b   1.000
_cell.length_c   1.000
_cell.angle_alpha   90.00
_cell.angle_beta   90.00
_cell.angle_gamma   90.00
#
_symmetry.space_group_name_H-M   'P 1'
#
loop_
_entity.id
_entity.type
_entity.pdbx_description
1 polymer ?
#
loop_
_entity_poly.entity_id
_entity_poly.type
_entity_poly.pdbx_seq_one_letter_code
_entity_poly.pdbx_strand_id
1 'polypeptide(L)'
;MTMRCVAAPKGLAFLCACKYDCAHSSPRPRGGAGGRRGLAMPGKMESWQQRRAAIEELLRHEEVHSQAELVELLTERGFSVTQSSASRDLQEIGAVRVNGRYVTGDALGGAAPSSSELEEAAVFVKGVVAAGPYLLVVKTPPGIAALVALALDRAGWPEVVGTVAGDDTFIVATAGRRQQARVEAKLATLVREAVHA
;
A
#
# COMPACT_ATOMS: atom_id res chain seq x y z
N MET A 1 -47.61 17.57 34.63
CA MET A 1 -46.61 17.63 35.72
C MET A 1 -45.40 18.39 35.19
N THR A 2 -45.36 19.70 35.47
CA THR A 2 -44.37 20.68 35.01
C THR A 2 -43.29 20.87 36.07
N MET A 3 -42.02 20.81 35.68
CA MET A 3 -40.85 21.33 36.41
C MET A 3 -39.91 21.92 35.34
N ARG A 4 -39.82 23.23 35.10
CA ARG A 4 -39.45 24.39 35.95
C ARG A 4 -37.93 24.49 36.14
N CYS A 5 -37.32 25.38 35.34
CA CYS A 5 -35.98 25.91 35.58
C CYS A 5 -35.92 26.67 36.90
N VAL A 6 -34.84 26.51 37.65
CA VAL A 6 -34.40 27.42 38.71
C VAL A 6 -32.90 27.65 38.54
N ALA A 7 -32.53 28.92 38.66
CA ALA A 7 -31.23 29.49 38.36
C ALA A 7 -30.20 29.33 39.50
N ALA A 8 -28.94 29.57 39.12
CA ALA A 8 -27.66 29.45 39.80
C ALA A 8 -27.51 30.13 41.18
N PRO A 9 -26.41 29.78 41.89
CA PRO A 9 -25.54 30.87 42.35
C PRO A 9 -24.03 30.63 42.14
N LYS A 10 -23.42 31.65 41.52
CA LYS A 10 -22.17 32.36 41.86
C LYS A 10 -20.94 31.56 42.34
N GLY A 11 -19.95 31.47 41.46
CA GLY A 11 -18.57 31.16 41.81
C GLY A 11 -17.62 31.20 40.61
N LEU A 12 -17.06 32.38 40.35
CA LEU A 12 -15.89 32.69 39.51
C LEU A 12 -16.00 32.51 37.96
N ALA A 13 -16.05 33.68 37.30
CA ALA A 13 -15.21 34.12 36.17
C ALA A 13 -14.92 33.13 35.01
N PHE A 14 -15.06 33.45 33.71
CA PHE A 14 -15.29 34.70 32.99
C PHE A 14 -15.59 34.30 31.51
N LEU A 15 -16.56 34.97 30.88
CA LEU A 15 -16.73 35.34 29.46
C LEU A 15 -16.14 34.46 28.32
N CYS A 16 -17.00 34.00 27.40
CA CYS A 16 -17.28 34.63 26.08
C CYS A 16 -16.27 34.17 25.01
N ALA A 17 -16.62 33.17 24.21
CA ALA A 17 -17.13 33.31 22.83
C ALA A 17 -16.13 33.89 21.82
N CYS A 18 -16.03 33.16 20.71
CA CYS A 18 -15.65 33.64 19.38
C CYS A 18 -14.22 34.16 19.17
N LYS A 19 -13.75 33.81 17.97
CA LYS A 19 -12.73 34.48 17.16
C LYS A 19 -11.29 34.34 17.65
N TYR A 20 -10.41 34.16 16.65
CA TYR A 20 -9.13 34.84 16.55
C TYR A 20 -8.53 35.27 17.89
N ASP A 21 -7.53 34.54 18.36
CA ASP A 21 -6.19 35.12 18.51
C ASP A 21 -5.25 34.14 19.19
N CYS A 22 -4.09 33.99 18.59
CA CYS A 22 -2.87 34.20 19.35
C CYS A 22 -2.03 35.22 18.60
N ALA A 23 -2.53 36.46 18.54
CA ALA A 23 -1.69 37.64 18.40
C ALA A 23 -1.40 38.22 19.79
N HIS A 24 -0.19 37.95 20.29
CA HIS A 24 0.57 38.83 21.18
C HIS A 24 2.03 38.36 21.05
N SER A 25 3.05 39.16 20.76
CA SER A 25 3.15 40.61 20.56
C SER A 25 4.61 40.85 20.17
N SER A 26 4.89 41.58 19.08
CA SER A 26 6.02 42.53 19.05
C SER A 26 5.91 43.43 17.80
N PRO A 27 6.34 44.69 17.90
CA PRO A 27 6.17 45.68 16.84
C PRO A 27 7.12 45.37 15.68
N ARG A 28 6.61 45.38 14.44
CA ARG A 28 7.45 45.29 13.24
C ARG A 28 8.29 46.56 13.14
N PRO A 29 9.62 46.49 13.07
CA PRO A 29 10.41 47.63 12.64
C PRO A 29 10.19 47.86 11.14
N ARG A 30 9.95 49.11 10.75
CA ARG A 30 10.09 49.55 9.36
C ARG A 30 11.58 49.63 9.03
N GLY A 31 11.96 49.11 7.86
CA GLY A 31 13.21 49.44 7.18
C GLY A 31 14.26 48.35 7.23
N GLY A 32 14.68 47.91 6.04
CA GLY A 32 15.77 46.95 5.86
C GLY A 32 15.75 46.32 4.48
N ALA A 33 16.01 47.11 3.44
CA ALA A 33 16.43 46.57 2.15
C ALA A 33 17.71 45.73 2.37
N GLY A 34 17.66 44.43 2.07
CA GLY A 34 18.80 43.57 2.35
C GLY A 34 18.61 42.14 1.84
N GLY A 35 18.88 41.95 0.56
CA GLY A 35 19.30 40.67 -0.02
C GLY A 35 18.34 39.50 0.15
N ARG A 36 17.39 39.35 -0.78
CA ARG A 36 16.91 38.01 -1.13
C ARG A 36 18.12 37.24 -1.65
N ARG A 37 18.80 36.49 -0.77
CA ARG A 37 19.64 35.38 -1.21
C ARG A 37 18.68 34.40 -1.87
N GLY A 38 18.60 34.48 -3.19
CA GLY A 38 17.91 33.49 -3.99
C GLY A 38 18.46 32.13 -3.58
N LEU A 39 17.60 31.29 -3.01
CA LEU A 39 17.81 29.85 -3.08
C LEU A 39 17.89 29.54 -4.57
N ALA A 40 19.10 29.36 -5.06
CA ALA A 40 19.36 28.88 -6.39
C ALA A 40 18.56 27.58 -6.55
N MET A 41 17.62 27.56 -7.50
CA MET A 41 16.97 26.35 -7.95
C MET A 41 18.04 25.55 -8.71
N PRO A 42 18.55 24.42 -8.19
CA PRO A 42 19.51 23.64 -8.95
C PRO A 42 18.79 22.93 -10.10
N GLY A 43 19.41 23.03 -11.29
CA GLY A 43 19.41 21.96 -12.29
C GLY A 43 18.06 21.60 -12.90
N LYS A 44 17.59 22.42 -13.83
CA LYS A 44 16.71 21.94 -14.89
C LYS A 44 17.42 20.78 -15.63
N MET A 45 16.83 19.59 -15.59
CA MET A 45 17.24 18.32 -16.23
C MET A 45 18.38 17.55 -15.58
N GLU A 46 18.11 16.97 -14.42
CA GLU A 46 18.41 15.53 -14.29
C GLU A 46 17.32 14.78 -15.05
N SER A 47 17.69 13.79 -15.87
CA SER A 47 16.69 13.03 -16.63
C SER A 47 15.70 12.44 -15.64
N TRP A 48 14.42 12.80 -15.75
CA TRP A 48 13.34 12.21 -14.92
C TRP A 48 13.44 10.67 -14.91
N GLN A 49 13.91 10.08 -16.01
CA GLN A 49 14.18 8.65 -16.12
C GLN A 49 15.34 8.18 -15.23
N GLN A 50 16.43 8.94 -15.12
CA GLN A 50 17.55 8.62 -14.23
C GLN A 50 17.14 8.69 -12.76
N ARG A 51 16.37 9.73 -12.38
CA ARG A 51 15.84 9.87 -11.03
C ARG A 51 14.87 8.75 -10.70
N ARG A 52 13.96 8.43 -11.62
CA ARG A 52 13.01 7.32 -11.47
C ARG A 52 13.73 5.98 -11.29
N ALA A 53 14.73 5.68 -12.12
CA ALA A 53 15.53 4.48 -11.99
C ALA A 53 16.27 4.42 -10.63
N ALA A 54 16.79 5.55 -10.15
CA ALA A 54 17.43 5.63 -8.84
C ALA A 54 16.45 5.37 -7.68
N ILE A 55 15.21 5.87 -7.78
CA ILE A 55 14.16 5.59 -6.79
C ILE A 55 13.77 4.11 -6.80
N GLU A 56 13.56 3.53 -7.99
CA GLU A 56 13.25 2.10 -8.13
C GLU A 56 14.37 1.20 -7.60
N GLU A 57 15.63 1.62 -7.73
CA GLU A 57 16.78 0.94 -7.13
C GLU A 57 16.80 1.07 -5.60
N LEU A 58 16.60 2.29 -5.06
CA LEU A 58 16.54 2.54 -3.62
C LEU A 58 15.46 1.70 -2.94
N LEU A 59 14.26 1.67 -3.53
CA LEU A 59 13.13 0.91 -2.99
C LEU A 59 13.33 -0.62 -3.08
N ARG A 60 14.28 -1.11 -3.90
CA ARG A 60 14.62 -2.54 -3.99
C ARG A 60 15.71 -2.96 -3.02
N HIS A 61 16.68 -2.09 -2.75
CA HIS A 61 17.89 -2.44 -1.99
C HIS A 61 17.94 -1.88 -0.57
N GLU A 62 17.12 -0.87 -0.25
CA GLU A 62 17.12 -0.19 1.04
C GLU A 62 15.71 -0.10 1.63
N GLU A 63 15.61 -0.06 2.96
CA GLU A 63 14.33 0.09 3.66
C GLU A 63 13.98 1.56 3.84
N VAL A 64 13.28 2.14 2.87
CA VAL A 64 12.87 3.56 2.96
C VAL A 64 11.58 3.68 3.78
N HIS A 65 11.65 4.22 4.99
CA HIS A 65 10.52 4.38 5.91
C HIS A 65 9.76 5.70 5.76
N SER A 66 10.42 6.74 5.23
CA SER A 66 9.83 8.06 5.08
C SER A 66 10.20 8.77 3.77
N GLN A 67 9.40 9.78 3.40
CA GLN A 67 9.71 10.61 2.23
C GLN A 67 10.89 11.55 2.47
N ALA A 68 11.15 11.92 3.73
CA ALA A 68 12.31 12.74 4.09
C ALA A 68 13.61 11.94 3.89
N GLU A 69 13.62 10.69 4.35
CA GLU A 69 14.70 9.73 4.13
C GLU A 69 14.94 9.46 2.63
N LEU A 70 13.89 9.31 1.83
CA LEU A 70 14.04 9.18 0.37
C LEU A 70 14.74 10.40 -0.25
N VAL A 71 14.43 11.61 0.23
CA VAL A 71 15.05 12.85 -0.24
C VAL A 71 16.53 12.89 0.15
N GLU A 72 16.88 12.48 1.36
CA GLU A 72 18.27 12.40 1.83
C GLU A 72 19.08 11.43 0.96
N LEU A 73 18.59 10.20 0.77
CA LEU A 73 19.24 9.17 -0.05
C LEU A 73 19.41 9.59 -1.52
N LEU A 74 18.42 10.29 -2.08
CA LEU A 74 18.52 10.83 -3.44
C LEU A 74 19.53 11.97 -3.53
N THR A 75 19.61 12.81 -2.49
CA THR A 75 20.58 13.93 -2.41
C THR A 75 22.01 13.40 -2.32
N GLU A 76 22.24 12.32 -1.57
CA GLU A 76 23.54 11.63 -1.51
C GLU A 76 23.98 11.06 -2.86
N ARG A 77 23.02 10.62 -3.67
CA ARG A 77 23.25 10.13 -5.05
C ARG A 77 23.35 11.26 -6.08
N GLY A 78 23.34 12.52 -5.64
CA GLY A 78 23.52 13.70 -6.48
C GLY A 78 22.22 14.33 -6.98
N PHE A 79 21.05 13.73 -6.70
CA PHE A 79 19.77 14.24 -7.16
C PHE A 79 19.23 15.33 -6.24
N SER A 80 18.94 16.51 -6.78
CA SER A 80 18.31 17.57 -5.98
C SER A 80 16.78 17.44 -6.03
N VAL A 81 16.20 16.94 -4.94
CA VAL A 81 14.75 16.71 -4.82
C VAL A 81 14.19 17.34 -3.56
N THR A 82 12.94 17.80 -3.67
CA THR A 82 12.12 18.22 -2.52
C THR A 82 11.18 17.10 -2.10
N GLN A 83 10.69 17.16 -0.85
CA GLN A 83 9.69 16.20 -0.36
C GLN A 83 8.44 16.15 -1.25
N SER A 84 8.03 17.29 -1.82
CA SER A 84 6.90 17.34 -2.77
C SER A 84 7.19 16.65 -4.11
N SER A 85 8.44 16.69 -4.58
CA SER A 85 8.86 16.02 -5.81
C SER A 85 8.98 14.51 -5.60
N ALA A 86 9.59 14.09 -4.48
CA ALA A 86 9.67 12.69 -4.08
C ALA A 86 8.27 12.07 -3.89
N SER A 87 7.31 12.81 -3.34
CA SER A 87 5.92 12.36 -3.23
C SER A 87 5.27 12.08 -4.60
N ARG A 88 5.47 12.97 -5.58
CA ARG A 88 4.96 12.76 -6.95
C ARG A 88 5.66 11.60 -7.63
N ASP A 89 6.98 11.50 -7.52
CA ASP A 89 7.75 10.41 -8.13
C ASP A 89 7.31 9.05 -7.56
N LEU A 90 7.09 8.94 -6.24
CA LEU A 90 6.55 7.72 -5.61
C LEU A 90 5.16 7.35 -6.15
N GLN A 91 4.29 8.33 -6.37
CA GLN A 91 2.96 8.10 -6.97
C GLN A 91 3.06 7.65 -8.43
N GLU A 92 3.94 8.27 -9.22
CA GLU A 92 4.18 7.91 -10.63
C GLU A 92 4.84 6.54 -10.80
N ILE A 93 5.58 6.08 -9.80
CA ILE A 93 6.19 4.74 -9.71
C ILE A 93 5.17 3.70 -9.21
N GLY A 94 4.07 4.12 -8.59
CA GLY A 94 3.11 3.21 -7.96
C GLY A 94 3.67 2.58 -6.68
N ALA A 95 4.58 3.28 -5.99
CA ALA A 95 5.10 2.82 -4.71
C ALA A 95 4.05 2.97 -3.61
N VAL A 96 3.90 1.93 -2.80
CA VAL A 96 2.94 1.90 -1.69
C VAL A 96 3.65 1.63 -0.37
N ARG A 97 3.04 2.07 0.72
CA ARG A 97 3.59 1.88 2.06
C ARG A 97 3.09 0.57 2.66
N VAL A 98 3.98 -0.36 2.95
CA VAL A 98 3.67 -1.67 3.55
C VAL A 98 4.59 -1.87 4.75
N ASN A 99 4.02 -2.25 5.90
CA ASN A 99 4.76 -2.44 7.16
C ASN A 99 5.67 -1.26 7.54
N GLY A 100 5.26 -0.04 7.23
CA GLY A 100 6.00 1.18 7.57
C GLY A 100 7.08 1.60 6.57
N ARG A 101 7.37 0.81 5.53
CA ARG A 101 8.35 1.14 4.46
C ARG A 101 7.69 1.30 3.09
N TYR A 102 8.33 2.02 2.17
CA TYR A 102 7.91 2.12 0.77
C TYR A 102 8.42 0.92 -0.02
N VAL A 103 7.54 0.34 -0.83
CA VAL A 103 7.85 -0.76 -1.75
C VAL A 103 7.24 -0.43 -3.11
N THR A 104 7.94 -0.78 -4.20
CA THR A 104 7.37 -0.73 -5.55
C THR A 104 6.25 -1.76 -5.69
N GLY A 105 5.26 -1.51 -6.54
CA GLY A 105 4.21 -2.47 -6.87
C GLY A 105 4.78 -3.83 -7.32
N ASP A 106 5.92 -3.81 -8.01
CA ASP A 106 6.65 -5.01 -8.42
C ASP A 106 7.32 -5.74 -7.23
N ALA A 107 7.78 -5.01 -6.21
CA ALA A 107 8.37 -5.59 -5.00
C ALA A 107 7.32 -6.20 -4.04
N LEU A 108 6.04 -5.83 -4.18
CA LEU A 108 4.94 -6.56 -3.54
C LEU A 108 4.72 -7.96 -4.13
N GLY A 109 5.26 -8.22 -5.32
CA GLY A 109 5.43 -9.57 -5.87
C GLY A 109 6.83 -10.17 -5.60
N GLY A 110 7.67 -9.51 -4.79
CA GLY A 110 9.09 -9.80 -4.61
C GLY A 110 9.51 -10.38 -3.25
N ALA A 111 8.61 -10.47 -2.28
CA ALA A 111 8.74 -11.56 -1.32
C ALA A 111 8.54 -12.83 -2.13
N ALA A 112 9.54 -13.70 -2.22
CA ALA A 112 9.39 -14.97 -2.92
C ALA A 112 8.01 -15.53 -2.55
N PRO A 113 7.12 -15.81 -3.52
CA PRO A 113 5.84 -16.45 -3.23
C PRO A 113 6.21 -17.65 -2.40
N SER A 114 5.91 -17.62 -1.10
CA SER A 114 6.27 -18.74 -0.25
C SER A 114 5.32 -19.83 -0.72
N SER A 115 5.82 -20.72 -1.57
CA SER A 115 5.08 -21.89 -2.01
C SER A 115 4.50 -22.61 -0.80
N SER A 116 5.19 -22.51 0.35
CA SER A 116 4.72 -22.93 1.66
C SER A 116 3.37 -22.35 2.10
N GLU A 117 3.07 -21.05 1.90
CA GLU A 117 1.76 -20.48 2.29
C GLU A 117 0.62 -21.13 1.51
N LEU A 118 0.83 -21.34 0.20
CA LEU A 118 -0.17 -21.98 -0.65
C LEU A 118 -0.25 -23.49 -0.39
N GLU A 119 0.87 -24.16 -0.13
CA GLU A 119 0.93 -25.58 0.27
C GLU A 119 0.15 -25.83 1.56
N GLU A 120 0.37 -25.01 2.60
CA GLU A 120 -0.36 -25.08 3.87
C GLU A 120 -1.87 -24.79 3.68
N ALA A 121 -2.20 -23.78 2.87
CA ALA A 121 -3.59 -23.43 2.60
C ALA A 121 -4.31 -24.46 1.70
N ALA A 122 -3.58 -25.21 0.87
CA ALA A 122 -4.14 -26.18 -0.07
C ALA A 122 -4.88 -27.34 0.64
N VAL A 123 -4.52 -27.67 1.89
CA VAL A 123 -5.23 -28.65 2.73
C VAL A 123 -6.73 -28.34 2.81
N PHE A 124 -7.10 -27.06 2.73
CA PHE A 124 -8.48 -26.60 2.85
C PHE A 124 -9.29 -26.67 1.56
N VAL A 125 -8.68 -27.01 0.42
CA VAL A 125 -9.37 -27.13 -0.85
C VAL A 125 -10.14 -28.46 -0.89
N LYS A 126 -11.47 -28.37 -0.91
CA LYS A 126 -12.38 -29.55 -0.97
C LYS A 126 -12.70 -29.98 -2.39
N GLY A 127 -12.64 -29.06 -3.34
CA GLY A 127 -12.98 -29.34 -4.72
C GLY A 127 -12.69 -28.17 -5.64
N VAL A 128 -12.36 -28.50 -6.88
CA VAL A 128 -12.11 -27.56 -7.97
C VAL A 128 -13.00 -27.97 -9.13
N VAL A 129 -13.76 -27.02 -9.68
CA VAL A 129 -14.66 -27.26 -10.81
C VAL A 129 -14.43 -26.21 -11.88
N ALA A 130 -14.20 -26.65 -13.11
CA ALA A 130 -14.12 -25.77 -14.28
C ALA A 130 -15.49 -25.20 -14.65
N ALA A 131 -15.59 -23.88 -14.72
CA ALA A 131 -16.79 -23.16 -15.17
C ALA A 131 -16.49 -22.43 -16.49
N GLY A 132 -16.75 -23.10 -17.61
CA GLY A 132 -16.38 -22.58 -18.93
C GLY A 132 -14.86 -22.58 -19.16
N PRO A 133 -14.35 -21.76 -20.10
CA PRO A 133 -12.93 -21.77 -20.48
C PRO A 133 -12.05 -20.81 -19.66
N TYR A 134 -12.61 -19.94 -18.82
CA TYR A 134 -11.85 -18.88 -18.14
C TYR A 134 -11.89 -18.96 -16.62
N LEU A 135 -12.84 -19.69 -16.03
CA LEU A 135 -13.08 -19.65 -14.59
C LEU A 135 -12.90 -21.03 -13.95
N LEU A 136 -12.30 -21.05 -12.76
CA LEU A 136 -12.36 -22.17 -11.84
C LEU A 136 -13.14 -21.76 -10.61
N VAL A 137 -14.04 -22.62 -10.16
CA VAL A 137 -14.75 -22.48 -8.89
C VAL A 137 -14.09 -23.43 -7.91
N VAL A 138 -13.56 -22.89 -6.82
CA VAL A 138 -12.88 -23.66 -5.78
C VAL A 138 -13.71 -23.61 -4.50
N LYS A 139 -13.93 -24.78 -3.90
CA LYS A 139 -14.70 -24.97 -2.67
C LYS A 139 -13.78 -25.21 -1.47
N THR A 140 -14.10 -24.57 -0.36
CA THR A 140 -13.39 -24.70 0.92
C THR A 140 -14.39 -24.98 2.05
N PRO A 141 -13.93 -25.31 3.27
CA PRO A 141 -14.73 -25.08 4.48
C PRO A 141 -15.24 -23.62 4.57
N PRO A 142 -16.31 -23.39 5.34
CA PRO A 142 -16.81 -22.04 5.63
C PRO A 142 -15.74 -21.15 6.28
N GLY A 143 -15.76 -19.86 5.97
CA GLY A 143 -14.93 -18.83 6.58
C GLY A 143 -13.45 -18.79 6.15
N ILE A 144 -13.00 -19.66 5.24
CA ILE A 144 -11.59 -19.75 4.87
C ILE A 144 -11.30 -19.60 3.38
N ALA A 145 -12.31 -19.38 2.53
CA ALA A 145 -12.09 -19.19 1.10
C ALA A 145 -11.17 -17.98 0.81
N ALA A 146 -11.32 -16.89 1.55
CA ALA A 146 -10.47 -15.70 1.42
C ALA A 146 -8.99 -15.97 1.76
N LEU A 147 -8.72 -16.84 2.73
CA LEU A 147 -7.36 -17.21 3.12
C LEU A 147 -6.66 -17.97 1.99
N VAL A 148 -7.33 -18.97 1.42
CA VAL A 148 -6.79 -19.76 0.30
C VAL A 148 -6.63 -18.92 -0.96
N ALA A 149 -7.60 -18.06 -1.27
CA ALA A 149 -7.53 -17.15 -2.42
C ALA A 149 -6.34 -16.19 -2.32
N LEU A 150 -6.11 -15.61 -1.12
CA LEU A 150 -4.98 -14.71 -0.89
C LEU A 150 -3.63 -15.45 -1.02
N ALA A 151 -3.54 -16.68 -0.53
CA ALA A 151 -2.35 -17.50 -0.71
C ALA A 151 -2.09 -17.80 -2.20
N LEU A 152 -3.15 -18.05 -2.99
CA LEU A 152 -3.04 -18.27 -4.43
C LEU A 152 -2.60 -17.01 -5.19
N ASP A 153 -3.15 -15.84 -4.84
CA ASP A 153 -2.75 -14.56 -5.43
C ASP A 153 -1.27 -14.26 -5.14
N ARG A 154 -0.85 -14.48 -3.89
CA ARG A 154 0.55 -14.30 -3.47
C ARG A 154 1.48 -15.29 -4.13
N ALA A 155 1.03 -16.49 -4.47
CA ALA A 155 1.83 -17.49 -5.18
C ALA A 155 2.26 -17.02 -6.58
N GLY A 156 1.64 -15.96 -7.13
CA GLY A 156 2.11 -15.29 -8.34
C GLY A 156 2.08 -16.17 -9.58
N TRP A 157 1.16 -17.13 -9.67
CA TRP A 157 1.09 -18.04 -10.81
C TRP A 157 0.71 -17.29 -12.10
N PRO A 158 1.53 -17.36 -13.17
CA PRO A 158 1.30 -16.59 -14.39
C PRO A 158 0.04 -17.02 -15.14
N GLU A 159 -0.53 -18.18 -14.82
CA GLU A 159 -1.80 -18.66 -15.39
C GLU A 159 -3.04 -17.98 -14.76
N VAL A 160 -2.90 -17.38 -13.59
CA VAL A 160 -3.97 -16.71 -12.84
C VAL A 160 -4.00 -15.23 -13.20
N VAL A 161 -5.17 -14.75 -13.62
CA VAL A 161 -5.42 -13.33 -13.88
C VAL A 161 -5.84 -12.63 -12.59
N GLY A 162 -6.55 -13.34 -11.71
CA GLY A 162 -6.92 -12.87 -10.37
C GLY A 162 -7.95 -13.78 -9.71
N THR A 163 -8.24 -13.51 -8.43
CA THR A 163 -9.23 -14.27 -7.66
C THR A 163 -10.31 -13.37 -7.04
N VAL A 164 -11.48 -13.95 -6.76
CA VAL A 164 -12.55 -13.33 -5.99
C VAL A 164 -13.07 -14.32 -4.98
N ALA A 165 -12.96 -13.98 -3.69
CA ALA A 165 -13.36 -14.85 -2.60
C ALA A 165 -14.75 -14.50 -2.04
N GLY A 166 -15.53 -15.54 -1.78
CA GLY A 166 -16.67 -15.52 -0.87
C GLY A 166 -16.29 -16.12 0.49
N ASP A 167 -17.24 -16.79 1.14
CA ASP A 167 -17.03 -17.41 2.46
C ASP A 167 -16.47 -18.85 2.38
N ASP A 168 -17.16 -19.71 1.63
CA ASP A 168 -16.84 -21.14 1.45
C ASP A 168 -16.38 -21.47 0.02
N THR A 169 -16.31 -20.45 -0.83
CA THR A 169 -16.08 -20.57 -2.27
C THR A 169 -15.29 -19.38 -2.77
N PHE A 170 -14.30 -19.61 -3.62
CA PHE A 170 -13.66 -18.55 -4.38
C PHE A 170 -13.58 -18.91 -5.86
N ILE A 171 -13.48 -17.89 -6.69
CA ILE A 171 -13.36 -18.01 -8.14
C ILE A 171 -11.95 -17.61 -8.55
N VAL A 172 -11.35 -18.38 -9.44
CA VAL A 172 -10.07 -18.07 -10.08
C VAL A 172 -10.34 -17.73 -11.54
N ALA A 173 -9.96 -16.52 -11.95
CA ALA A 173 -10.01 -16.09 -13.34
C ALA A 173 -8.67 -16.40 -14.03
N THR A 174 -8.75 -16.91 -15.26
CA THR A 174 -7.59 -17.28 -16.09
C THR A 174 -7.76 -16.73 -17.50
N ALA A 175 -6.66 -16.62 -18.25
CA ALA A 175 -6.67 -16.08 -19.62
C ALA A 175 -7.26 -17.04 -20.67
N GLY A 176 -7.56 -18.30 -20.31
CA GLY A 176 -8.15 -19.27 -21.22
C GLY A 176 -8.05 -20.71 -20.75
N ARG A 177 -8.65 -21.63 -21.53
CA ARG A 177 -8.83 -23.05 -21.17
C ARG A 177 -7.53 -23.75 -20.82
N ARG A 178 -6.44 -23.42 -21.52
CA ARG A 178 -5.13 -24.03 -21.29
C ARG A 178 -4.53 -23.60 -19.95
N GLN A 179 -4.65 -22.33 -19.59
CA GLN A 179 -4.21 -21.76 -18.33
C GLN A 179 -5.05 -22.32 -17.18
N GLN A 180 -6.37 -22.34 -17.35
CA GLN A 180 -7.31 -22.98 -16.44
C GLN A 180 -6.90 -24.42 -16.11
N ALA A 181 -6.70 -25.27 -17.11
CA ALA A 181 -6.31 -26.67 -16.90
C ALA A 181 -4.96 -26.82 -16.17
N ARG A 182 -4.02 -25.87 -16.37
CA ARG A 182 -2.75 -25.86 -15.64
C ARG A 182 -2.94 -25.51 -14.17
N VAL A 183 -3.76 -24.49 -13.86
CA VAL A 183 -4.07 -24.11 -12.47
C VAL A 183 -4.76 -25.27 -11.75
N GLU A 184 -5.73 -25.91 -12.40
CA GLU A 184 -6.42 -27.09 -11.87
C GLU A 184 -5.46 -28.24 -11.56
N ALA A 185 -4.56 -28.56 -12.50
CA ALA A 185 -3.56 -29.62 -12.30
C ALA A 185 -2.57 -29.30 -11.16
N LYS A 186 -2.13 -28.04 -11.04
CA LYS A 186 -1.25 -27.60 -9.95
C LYS A 186 -1.96 -27.69 -8.59
N LEU A 187 -3.17 -27.15 -8.48
CA LEU A 187 -3.98 -27.25 -7.25
C LEU A 187 -4.23 -28.71 -6.85
N ALA A 188 -4.57 -29.58 -7.82
CA ALA A 188 -4.76 -30.99 -7.54
C ALA A 188 -3.48 -31.69 -7.03
N THR A 189 -2.30 -31.21 -7.43
CA THR A 189 -1.02 -31.74 -6.95
C THR A 189 -0.76 -31.31 -5.51
N LEU A 190 -0.93 -30.02 -5.21
CA LEU A 190 -0.78 -29.49 -3.86
C LEU A 190 -1.74 -30.16 -2.86
N VAL A 191 -3.00 -30.37 -3.25
CA VAL A 191 -3.97 -31.06 -2.39
C VAL A 191 -3.56 -32.49 -2.08
N ARG A 192 -2.96 -33.23 -3.03
CA ARG A 192 -2.46 -34.58 -2.78
C ARG A 192 -1.29 -34.58 -1.80
N GLU A 193 -0.35 -33.67 -1.99
CA GLU A 193 0.83 -33.54 -1.12
C GLU A 193 0.42 -33.14 0.30
N ALA A 194 -0.53 -32.22 0.42
CA ALA A 194 -1.09 -31.73 1.68
C ALA A 194 -1.85 -32.80 2.49
N VAL A 195 -2.43 -33.81 1.85
CA VAL A 195 -3.13 -34.93 2.52
C VAL A 195 -2.16 -36.02 3.00
N HIS A 196 -0.94 -36.05 2.45
CA HIS A 196 0.07 -37.07 2.77
C HIS A 196 1.20 -36.57 3.68
N ALA A 197 1.26 -35.27 3.97
CA ALA A 197 2.15 -34.64 4.94
C ALA A 197 1.59 -34.70 6.37
#